data_AF-A0A923C1Z7-F1
#
_entry.id   AF-A0A923C1Z7-F1
#
_cell.length_a   1.000
_cell.length_b   1.000
_cell.length_c   1.000
_cell.angle_alpha   90.00
_cell.angle_beta   90.00
_cell.angle_gamma   90.00
#
_symmetry.space_group_name_H-M   'P 1'
#
loop_
_entity.id
_entity.type
_entity.pdbx_description
1 polymer ?
#
loop_
_entity_poly.entity_id
_entity_poly.type
_entity_poly.pdbx_seq_one_letter_code
_entity_poly.pdbx_strand_id
1 'polypeptide(L)'
;ADIANYPWLAPFVAGQIYNDAKTFLSIDEYTNVARWVAEIGARPGVQRGRIVNKVWGDEDTQMKERHSAADFEGKRLVTSAPV
;
A
#
# COMPACT_ATOMS: atom_id res chain seq x y z
N ALA A 1 12.46 -4.75 -10.14
CA ALA A 1 12.08 -5.82 -9.19
C ALA A 1 11.14 -5.30 -8.11
N ASP A 2 11.43 -4.14 -7.50
CA ASP A 2 10.68 -3.59 -6.38
C ASP A 2 9.20 -3.35 -6.65
N ILE A 3 8.87 -2.73 -7.80
CA ILE A 3 7.49 -2.44 -8.19
C ILE A 3 6.62 -3.71 -8.24
N ALA A 4 7.21 -4.85 -8.63
CA ALA A 4 6.49 -6.12 -8.71
C ALA A 4 6.28 -6.78 -7.34
N ASN A 5 7.27 -6.70 -6.45
CA ASN A 5 7.23 -7.35 -5.14
C ASN A 5 6.49 -6.53 -4.07
N TYR A 6 6.62 -5.20 -4.11
CA TYR A 6 6.06 -4.30 -3.11
C TYR A 6 4.56 -4.46 -2.87
N PRO A 7 3.67 -4.51 -3.87
CA PRO A 7 2.23 -4.63 -3.63
C PRO A 7 1.85 -5.94 -2.93
N TRP A 8 2.69 -6.99 -3.00
CA TRP A 8 2.46 -8.25 -2.30
C TRP A 8 2.96 -8.23 -0.85
N LEU A 9 4.15 -7.69 -0.61
CA LEU A 9 4.78 -7.72 0.71
C LEU A 9 4.29 -6.60 1.64
N ALA A 10 3.99 -5.42 1.10
CA ALA A 10 3.55 -4.28 1.92
C ALA A 10 2.26 -4.56 2.74
N PRO A 11 1.22 -5.22 2.19
CA PRO A 11 0.03 -5.53 2.97
C PRO A 11 0.25 -6.58 4.07
N PHE A 12 1.23 -7.48 3.93
CA PHE A 12 1.63 -8.38 5.02
C PHE A 12 2.26 -7.59 6.18
N VAL A 13 3.18 -6.66 5.88
CA VAL A 13 3.78 -5.78 6.89
C VAL A 13 2.72 -4.93 7.60
N ALA A 14 1.74 -4.43 6.84
CA ALA A 14 0.62 -3.66 7.38
C ALA A 14 -0.45 -4.50 8.10
N GLY A 15 -0.41 -5.83 8.01
CA GLY A 15 -1.42 -6.72 8.60
C GLY A 15 -2.81 -6.59 7.97
N GLN A 16 -2.90 -6.26 6.68
CA GLN A 16 -4.16 -5.94 5.99
C GLN A 16 -4.71 -7.08 5.13
N ILE A 17 -3.98 -8.19 5.01
CA ILE A 17 -4.35 -9.30 4.14
C ILE A 17 -4.28 -10.63 4.90
N TYR A 18 -5.20 -11.53 4.54
CA TYR A 18 -5.22 -12.91 5.03
C TYR A 18 -5.33 -13.03 6.56
N ASN A 19 -6.19 -12.21 7.18
CA ASN A 19 -6.49 -12.27 8.62
C ASN A 19 -5.21 -12.15 9.47
N ASP A 20 -4.93 -13.14 10.32
CA ASP A 20 -3.77 -13.17 11.23
C ASP A 20 -2.45 -13.60 10.56
N ALA A 21 -2.34 -13.52 9.22
CA ALA A 21 -1.13 -13.92 8.50
C ALA A 21 0.12 -13.15 8.95
N LYS A 22 -0.03 -11.89 9.39
CA LYS A 22 1.08 -11.11 9.95
C LYS A 22 1.72 -11.80 11.16
N THR A 23 0.89 -12.27 12.09
CA THR A 23 1.30 -13.01 13.29
C THR A 23 1.76 -14.42 12.94
N PHE A 24 0.97 -15.15 12.13
CA PHE A 24 1.23 -16.55 11.80
C PHE A 24 2.57 -16.74 11.05
N LEU A 25 2.95 -15.79 10.20
CA LEU A 25 4.20 -15.82 9.43
C LEU A 25 5.36 -15.05 10.11
N SER A 26 5.16 -14.57 11.34
CA SER A 26 6.13 -13.75 12.09
C SER A 26 6.67 -12.56 11.28
N ILE A 27 5.80 -11.86 10.54
CA ILE A 27 6.22 -10.79 9.63
C ILE A 27 7.00 -9.67 10.35
N ASP A 28 6.72 -9.43 11.63
CA ASP A 28 7.40 -8.43 12.45
C ASP A 28 8.90 -8.73 12.65
N GLU A 29 9.35 -9.98 12.45
CA GLU A 29 10.77 -10.33 12.49
C GLU A 29 11.53 -9.87 11.22
N TYR A 30 10.83 -9.56 10.13
CA TYR A 30 11.41 -9.19 8.84
C TYR A 30 11.75 -7.70 8.77
N THR A 31 12.62 -7.24 9.67
CA THR A 31 13.00 -5.83 9.86
C THR A 31 13.49 -5.14 8.58
N ASN A 32 14.26 -5.84 7.74
CA ASN A 32 14.74 -5.31 6.46
C ASN A 32 13.61 -5.12 5.43
N VAL A 33 12.61 -6.01 5.45
CA VAL A 33 11.42 -5.90 4.61
C VAL A 33 10.56 -4.74 5.09
N ALA A 34 10.39 -4.58 6.41
CA ALA A 34 9.66 -3.47 6.99
C ALA A 34 10.27 -2.10 6.60
N ARG A 35 11.60 -1.94 6.75
CA ARG A 35 12.34 -0.75 6.29
C ARG A 35 12.12 -0.49 4.79
N TRP A 36 12.26 -1.51 3.96
CA TRP A 36 12.07 -1.39 2.50
C TRP A 36 10.63 -1.01 2.13
N VAL A 37 9.61 -1.56 2.82
CA VAL A 37 8.21 -1.17 2.63
C VAL A 37 8.01 0.30 2.98
N ALA A 38 8.58 0.79 4.08
CA ALA A 38 8.49 2.19 4.47
C ALA A 38 9.11 3.12 3.42
N GLU A 39 10.32 2.81 2.96
CA GLU A 39 11.02 3.61 1.94
C GLU A 39 10.27 3.69 0.61
N ILE A 40 9.74 2.56 0.13
CA ILE A 40 8.96 2.55 -1.12
C ILE A 40 7.60 3.22 -0.95
N GLY A 41 6.94 3.03 0.19
CA GLY A 41 5.65 3.62 0.51
C GLY A 41 5.68 5.16 0.60
N ALA A 42 6.83 5.75 0.92
CA ALA A 42 7.02 7.19 0.92
C ALA A 42 7.02 7.82 -0.49
N ARG A 43 7.15 7.02 -1.56
CA ARG A 43 7.24 7.54 -2.93
C ARG A 43 5.87 8.07 -3.41
N PRO A 44 5.76 9.31 -3.90
CA PRO A 44 4.49 9.87 -4.38
C PRO A 44 3.85 9.04 -5.50
N GLY A 45 4.67 8.43 -6.37
CA GLY A 45 4.17 7.55 -7.43
C GLY A 45 3.51 6.27 -6.92
N VAL A 46 4.02 5.71 -5.81
CA VAL A 46 3.45 4.52 -5.16
C VAL A 46 2.13 4.89 -4.50
N GLN A 47 2.08 5.99 -3.77
CA GLN A 47 0.86 6.45 -3.10
C GLN A 47 -0.27 6.69 -4.10
N ARG A 48 0.01 7.33 -5.24
CA ARG A 48 -0.96 7.51 -6.33
C ARG A 48 -1.34 6.18 -6.97
N GLY A 49 -0.37 5.36 -7.37
CA GLY A 49 -0.63 4.12 -8.09
C GLY A 49 -1.46 3.11 -7.30
N ARG A 50 -1.30 3.07 -5.97
CA ARG A 50 -1.99 2.12 -5.08
C ARG A 50 -3.51 2.28 -5.04
N ILE A 51 -4.05 3.43 -5.39
CA ILE A 51 -5.51 3.66 -5.35
C ILE A 51 -6.18 3.47 -6.72
N VAL A 52 -5.41 3.44 -7.81
CA VAL A 52 -5.94 3.23 -9.16
C VAL A 52 -6.54 1.83 -9.26
N ASN A 53 -7.74 1.75 -9.81
CA ASN A 53 -8.63 0.58 -9.88
C ASN A 53 -9.02 -0.04 -8.53
N LYS A 54 -8.76 0.63 -7.41
CA LYS A 54 -9.18 0.15 -6.08
C LYS A 54 -10.66 0.43 -5.87
N VAL A 55 -11.43 -0.62 -5.54
CA VAL A 55 -12.90 -0.56 -5.35
C VAL A 55 -13.35 -0.90 -3.91
N TRP A 56 -12.42 -0.88 -2.95
CA TRP A 56 -12.65 -1.24 -1.54
C TRP A 56 -11.95 -0.28 -0.57
N GLY A 57 -12.34 -0.33 0.71
CA GLY A 57 -11.88 0.60 1.75
C GLY A 57 -12.65 1.93 1.73
N ASP A 58 -12.12 2.95 2.40
CA ASP A 58 -12.77 4.27 2.46
C ASP A 58 -12.90 4.91 1.07
N GLU A 59 -14.01 5.60 0.80
CA GLU A 59 -14.34 6.19 -0.52
C GLU A 59 -13.25 7.15 -1.03
N ASP A 60 -12.63 7.91 -0.11
CA ASP A 60 -11.55 8.84 -0.42
C ASP A 60 -10.22 8.13 -0.76
N THR A 61 -10.12 6.81 -0.58
CA THR A 61 -8.97 5.97 -0.97
C THR A 61 -9.25 5.10 -2.20
N GLN A 62 -10.44 5.18 -2.80
CA GLN A 62 -10.83 4.41 -3.97
C GLN A 62 -10.72 5.24 -5.25
N MET A 63 -10.30 4.63 -6.36
CA MET A 63 -10.35 5.22 -7.70
C MET A 63 -10.64 4.09 -8.68
N LYS A 64 -11.91 3.89 -9.04
CA LYS A 64 -12.34 2.74 -9.87
C LYS A 64 -11.67 2.74 -11.25
N GLU A 65 -11.47 3.93 -11.80
CA GLU A 65 -10.79 4.16 -13.07
C GLU A 65 -9.97 5.45 -12.99
N ARG A 66 -8.93 5.56 -13.82
CA ARG A 66 -8.11 6.76 -13.96
C ARG A 66 -7.98 7.12 -15.43
N HIS A 67 -8.41 8.32 -15.78
CA HIS A 67 -8.39 8.88 -17.13
C HIS A 67 -7.65 10.21 -17.21
N SER A 68 -7.42 10.88 -16.07
CA SER A 68 -6.70 12.16 -15.98
C SER A 68 -5.83 12.28 -14.74
N ALA A 69 -5.05 13.36 -14.62
CA ALA A 69 -4.34 13.69 -13.39
C ALA A 69 -5.25 14.33 -12.33
N ALA A 70 -6.35 14.99 -12.75
CA ALA A 70 -7.31 15.62 -11.85
C ALA A 70 -8.11 14.60 -11.05
N ASP A 71 -8.17 13.34 -11.48
CA ASP A 71 -8.90 12.26 -10.78
C ASP A 71 -8.38 12.01 -9.35
N PHE A 72 -7.15 12.46 -9.04
CA PHE A 72 -6.56 12.39 -7.70
C PHE A 72 -7.06 13.50 -6.75
N GLU A 73 -7.78 14.50 -7.25
CA GLU A 73 -8.35 15.57 -6.42
C GLU A 73 -9.38 14.99 -5.44
N GLY A 74 -9.30 15.40 -4.18
CA GLY A 74 -10.14 14.86 -3.11
C GLY A 74 -9.81 13.41 -2.70
N LYS A 75 -8.75 12.79 -3.25
CA LYS A 75 -8.30 11.46 -2.85
C LYS A 75 -7.24 11.52 -1.75
N ARG A 76 -7.41 10.70 -0.72
CA ARG A 76 -6.43 10.50 0.34
C ARG A 76 -5.36 9.52 -0.11
N LEU A 77 -4.19 10.07 -0.40
CA LEU A 77 -2.99 9.32 -0.74
C LEU A 77 -2.29 8.87 0.55
N VAL A 78 -2.63 7.67 1.02
CA VAL A 78 -2.03 7.10 2.24
C VAL A 78 -0.59 6.66 1.99
N THR A 79 0.32 7.11 2.86
CA THR A 79 1.57 6.38 3.13
C THR A 79 1.19 5.08 3.84
N SER A 80 1.80 3.94 3.49
CA SER A 80 1.78 2.79 4.40
C SER A 80 2.18 3.29 5.79
N ALA A 81 1.36 2.98 6.79
CA ALA A 81 1.54 3.47 8.17
C ALA A 81 3.00 3.30 8.61
N PRO A 82 3.54 4.23 9.43
CA PRO A 82 4.83 3.99 10.05
C PRO A 82 4.73 2.68 10.82
N VAL A 83 5.71 1.82 10.58
CA VAL A 83 5.92 0.59 11.35
C VAL A 83 6.17 0.99 12.81
#